data_AF-A0A946EAB2-F1
#
_entry.id   AF-A0A946EAB2-F1
#
_cell.length_a   1.000
_cell.length_b   1.000
_cell.length_c   1.000
_cell.angle_alpha   90.00
_cell.angle_beta   90.00
_cell.angle_gamma   90.00
#
_symmetry.space_group_name_H-M   'P 1'
#
loop_
_entity.id
_entity.type
_entity.pdbx_description
1 polymer ?
#
loop_
_entity_poly.entity_id
_entity_poly.type
_entity_poly.pdbx_seq_one_letter_code
_entity_poly.pdbx_strand_id
1 'polypeptide(L)' 'MQVTETLNEGLRRGYRIVLPASELEETVNGKLAEAQPTVEMKGFRKGKVPMALLKKQFGQRL' A
#
# COMPACT_ATOMS: atom_id res chain seq x y z
N MET A 1 7.13 -0.37 13.23
CA MET A 1 8.31 -0.10 12.37
C MET A 1 9.63 -0.33 13.13
N GLN A 2 10.63 -0.99 12.55
CA GLN A 2 12.00 -1.12 13.11
C GLN A 2 13.02 -0.55 12.12
N VAL A 3 13.95 0.29 12.60
CA VAL A 3 14.98 0.93 11.76
C VAL A 3 16.36 0.55 12.28
N THR A 4 17.24 0.11 11.39
CA THR A 4 18.62 -0.25 11.70
C THR A 4 19.55 0.54 10.78
N GLU A 5 20.46 1.32 11.36
CA GLU A 5 21.50 2.01 10.59
C GLU A 5 22.60 0.99 10.23
N THR A 6 22.79 0.75 8.93
CA THR A 6 23.70 -0.28 8.40
C THR A 6 25.01 0.27 7.86
N LEU A 7 25.06 1.56 7.54
CA LEU A 7 26.23 2.21 6.98
C LEU A 7 26.35 3.60 7.61
N ASN A 8 27.52 3.88 8.17
CA ASN A 8 27.88 5.18 8.74
C ASN A 8 29.37 5.43 8.43
N GLU A 9 29.65 5.72 7.17
CA GLU A 9 30.99 6.05 6.67
C GLU A 9 30.97 7.44 6.05
N GLY A 10 31.60 8.41 6.73
CA GLY A 10 31.67 9.80 6.29
C GLY A 10 30.29 10.47 6.20
N LEU A 11 29.93 10.94 5.00
CA LEU A 11 28.63 11.59 4.71
C LEU A 11 27.54 10.59 4.24
N ARG A 12 27.86 9.30 4.17
CA ARG A 12 26.91 8.27 3.71
C ARG A 12 26.26 7.60 4.90
N ARG A 13 24.92 7.62 4.91
CA ARG A 13 24.10 6.85 5.84
C ARG A 13 23.20 5.88 5.09
N GLY A 14 23.21 4.63 5.52
CA GLY A 14 22.32 3.58 5.01
C GLY A 14 21.42 3.07 6.13
N TYR A 15 20.13 2.95 5.85
CA TYR A 15 19.14 2.45 6.79
C TYR A 15 18.44 1.23 6.22
N ARG A 16 18.32 0.18 7.04
CA ARG A 16 17.43 -0.94 6.82
C ARG A 16 16.17 -0.72 7.65
N ILE A 17 15.03 -0.67 6.98
CA ILE A 17 13.74 -0.47 7.63
C ILE A 17 12.94 -1.75 7.47
N VAL A 18 12.46 -2.29 8.58
CA VAL A 18 11.52 -3.41 8.63
C VAL A 18 10.15 -2.84 8.98
N LEU A 19 9.23 -2.91 8.02
CA LEU A 19 7.85 -2.49 8.18
C LEU A 19 7.02 -3.70 8.62
N PRO A 20 6.23 -3.61 9.71
CA PRO A 20 5.31 -4.66 10.07
C PRO A 20 4.17 -4.75 9.03
N ALA A 21 3.67 -5.96 8.82
CA ALA A 21 2.61 -6.22 7.84
C ALA A 21 1.34 -5.39 8.10
N SER A 22 1.02 -5.11 9.37
CA SER A 22 -0.14 -4.32 9.77
C SER A 22 -0.11 -2.88 9.23
N GLU A 23 1.04 -2.20 9.31
CA GLU A 23 1.21 -0.83 8.79
C GLU A 23 1.07 -0.79 7.26
N LEU A 24 1.54 -1.84 6.58
CA LEU A 24 1.37 -2.01 5.13
C LEU A 24 -0.09 -2.24 4.75
N GLU A 25 -0.80 -3.12 5.48
CA GLU A 25 -2.21 -3.39 5.22
C GLU A 25 -3.09 -2.16 5.41
N GLU A 26 -2.86 -1.37 6.45
CA GLU A 26 -3.58 -0.11 6.69
C GLU A 26 -3.36 0.88 5.53
N THR A 27 -2.11 1.04 5.10
CA THR A 27 -1.76 1.94 3.98
C THR A 27 -2.42 1.48 2.67
N VAL A 28 -2.39 0.17 2.39
CA VAL A 28 -3.02 -0.41 1.20
C VAL A 28 -4.55 -0.23 1.25
N ASN A 29 -5.17 -0.50 2.39
CA ASN A 29 -6.61 -0.33 2.58
C ASN A 29 -7.02 1.14 2.42
N GLY A 30 -6.24 2.08 2.95
CA GLY A 30 -6.46 3.51 2.80
C GLY A 30 -6.41 3.96 1.34
N LYS A 31 -5.34 3.60 0.61
CA LYS A 31 -5.22 3.90 -0.82
C LYS A 31 -6.35 3.30 -1.67
N LEU A 32 -6.78 2.09 -1.33
CA LEU A 32 -7.91 1.45 -2.01
C LEU A 32 -9.24 2.15 -1.72
N ALA A 33 -9.45 2.67 -0.51
CA ALA A 33 -10.63 3.45 -0.16
C ALA A 33 -10.65 4.81 -0.90
N GLU A 34 -9.51 5.48 -1.03
CA GLU A 34 -9.37 6.71 -1.82
C GLU A 34 -9.60 6.48 -3.32
N ALA A 35 -9.14 5.34 -3.83
CA ALA A 35 -9.35 4.96 -5.23
C ALA A 35 -10.77 4.47 -5.51
N GLN A 36 -11.48 3.90 -4.52
CA GLN A 36 -12.83 3.37 -4.69
C GLN A 36 -13.79 4.32 -5.45
N PRO A 37 -13.96 5.61 -5.10
CA PRO A 37 -14.88 6.53 -5.78
C PRO A 37 -14.54 6.80 -7.24
N THR A 38 -13.28 6.64 -7.64
CA THR A 38 -12.83 6.93 -9.02
C THR A 38 -12.85 5.68 -9.91
N VAL A 39 -12.80 4.50 -9.32
CA VAL A 39 -12.76 3.23 -10.06
C VAL A 39 -14.13 2.91 -10.70
N GLU A 40 -14.08 2.66 -11.99
CA GLU A 40 -15.18 2.14 -12.80
C GLU A 40 -14.86 0.69 -13.21
N MET A 41 -15.76 -0.23 -12.92
CA MET A 41 -15.59 -1.66 -13.19
C MET A 41 -16.86 -2.20 -13.85
N LYS A 42 -16.71 -3.01 -14.91
CA LYS A 42 -17.83 -3.59 -15.64
C LYS A 42 -18.72 -4.41 -14.69
N GLY A 43 -20.00 -4.06 -14.61
CA GLY A 43 -20.99 -4.71 -13.74
C GLY A 43 -21.17 -4.04 -12.37
N PHE A 44 -20.38 -3.02 -12.03
CA PHE A 44 -20.52 -2.25 -10.80
C PHE A 44 -20.75 -0.77 -11.11
N ARG A 45 -21.59 -0.12 -10.31
CA ARG A 45 -21.73 1.34 -10.36
C ARG A 45 -20.41 1.98 -9.91
N LYS A 46 -19.96 3.02 -10.61
CA LYS A 46 -18.77 3.81 -10.24
C LYS A 46 -18.78 4.13 -8.75
N GLY A 47 -17.68 3.87 -8.05
CA GLY A 47 -17.60 4.10 -6.61
C GLY A 47 -18.18 3.01 -5.71
N LYS A 48 -18.86 2.00 -6.26
CA LYS A 48 -19.51 0.91 -5.51
C LYS A 48 -18.92 -0.46 -5.81
N VAL A 49 -17.63 -0.49 -6.13
CA VAL A 49 -16.87 -1.74 -6.29
C VAL A 49 -16.48 -2.28 -4.90
N PRO A 50 -16.75 -3.56 -4.59
CA PRO A 50 -16.32 -4.18 -3.35
C PRO A 50 -14.79 -4.18 -3.17
N MET A 51 -14.34 -3.92 -1.94
CA MET A 51 -12.91 -3.87 -1.59
C MET A 51 -12.17 -5.18 -1.89
N ALA A 52 -12.83 -6.33 -1.78
CA ALA A 52 -12.24 -7.64 -2.09
C ALA A 52 -11.86 -7.77 -3.58
N LEU A 53 -12.68 -7.21 -4.49
CA LEU A 53 -12.40 -7.21 -5.92
C LEU A 53 -11.33 -6.18 -6.28
N LEU A 54 -11.36 -5.00 -5.62
CA LEU A 54 -10.31 -4.00 -5.77
C LEU A 54 -8.95 -4.55 -5.32
N LYS A 55 -8.88 -5.26 -4.18
CA LYS A 55 -7.66 -5.95 -3.73
C LYS A 55 -7.20 -7.01 -4.73
N LYS A 56 -8.12 -7.79 -5.31
CA LYS A 56 -7.74 -8.82 -6.28
C LYS A 56 -7.15 -8.24 -7.58
N GLN A 57 -7.67 -7.11 -8.04
CA GLN A 57 -7.26 -6.50 -9.30
C GLN A 57 -6.06 -5.55 -9.16
N PHE A 58 -5.97 -4.81 -8.05
CA PHE A 58 -4.92 -3.82 -7.81
C PHE A 58 -3.85 -4.28 -6.82
N GLY A 59 -4.11 -5.32 -6.02
CA GLY A 59 -3.18 -5.81 -4.99
C GLY A 59 -1.94 -6.55 -5.50
N GLN A 60 -1.91 -6.98 -6.77
CA GLN A 60 -0.70 -7.52 -7.41
C GLN A 60 0.13 -6.46 -8.16
N ARG A 61 -0.41 -5.23 -8.35
CA ARG A 61 0.24 -4.15 -9.11
C ARG A 61 0.92 -3.10 -8.20
N LEU A 62 0.73 -3.18 -6.89
CA LEU A 62 1.56 -2.49 -5.89
C LEU A 62 2.62 -3.44 -5.37
#